data_AF-A0AAD9WR91-F1
#
_entry.id   AF-A0AAD9WR91-F1
#
_cell.length_a   1.000
_cell.length_b   1.000
_cell.length_c   1.000
_cell.angle_alpha   90.00
_cell.angle_beta   90.00
_cell.angle_gamma   90.00
#
_symmetry.space_group_name_H-M   'P 1'
#
loop_
_entity.id
_entity.type
_entity.pdbx_description
1 polymer ?
#
loop_
_entity_poly.entity_id
_entity_poly.type
_entity_poly.pdbx_seq_one_letter_code
_entity_poly.pdbx_strand_id
1 'polypeptide(L)'
;MDNVVNVEECSNQIRIADQEHYDFGSVNGKEKAICKYCKHAYVVGSGTKGLIDHHKTYKMRFGQRSIEPLFKPISRTTARRDIMSMNEIERAILLTMLGKIPGRIAITSDMWISSNQKRGYMTVTPQFIDSSWQLQSRLLS
;
A
#
# COMPACT_ATOMS: atom_id res chain seq x y z
N MET A 1 6.73 33.84 -35.93
CA MET A 1 7.70 34.27 -34.91
C MET A 1 7.50 33.35 -33.73
N ASP A 2 8.34 32.33 -33.70
CA ASP A 2 8.18 31.15 -32.87
C ASP A 2 8.46 31.49 -31.40
N ASN A 3 7.43 31.38 -30.56
CA ASN A 3 7.59 31.36 -29.10
C ASN A 3 8.14 29.98 -28.72
N VAL A 4 9.44 29.80 -28.93
CA VAL A 4 10.19 28.68 -28.37
C VAL A 4 10.33 28.96 -26.87
N VAL A 5 9.44 28.38 -26.07
CA VAL A 5 9.57 28.37 -24.61
C VAL A 5 10.84 27.60 -24.28
N ASN A 6 11.78 28.26 -23.61
CA ASN A 6 13.10 27.72 -23.26
C ASN A 6 12.98 26.70 -22.11
N VAL A 7 13.83 25.68 -22.10
CA VAL A 7 13.98 24.66 -21.03
C VAL A 7 14.03 25.30 -19.64
N GLU A 8 14.70 26.45 -19.50
CA GLU A 8 14.78 27.20 -18.24
C GLU A 8 13.41 27.70 -17.75
N GLU A 9 12.54 28.13 -18.67
CA GLU A 9 11.22 28.65 -18.34
C GLU A 9 10.26 27.53 -17.91
N CYS A 10 10.42 26.32 -18.45
CA CYS A 10 9.69 25.14 -18.00
C CYS A 10 10.22 24.60 -16.65
N SER A 11 11.54 24.65 -16.47
CA SER A 11 12.19 24.35 -15.19
C SER A 11 11.63 25.24 -14.07
N ASN A 12 11.40 26.53 -14.36
CA ASN A 12 10.85 27.51 -13.41
C ASN A 12 9.39 27.24 -12.99
N GLN A 13 8.60 26.48 -13.76
CA GLN A 13 7.23 26.11 -13.39
C GLN A 13 7.14 24.89 -12.45
N ILE A 14 8.25 24.16 -12.29
CA ILE A 14 8.37 23.00 -11.42
C ILE A 14 9.12 23.47 -10.17
N ARG A 15 8.63 23.16 -8.96
CA ARG A 15 9.32 23.57 -7.72
C ARG A 15 10.75 23.01 -7.73
N ILE A 16 11.71 23.72 -7.13
CA ILE A 16 13.13 23.29 -7.04
C ILE A 16 13.25 21.84 -6.52
N ALA A 17 12.44 21.45 -5.53
CA ALA A 17 12.40 20.08 -4.99
C ALA A 17 11.85 19.02 -5.97
N ASP A 18 11.08 19.44 -6.98
CA ASP A 18 10.50 18.58 -8.01
C ASP A 18 11.40 18.48 -9.25
N GLN A 19 12.31 19.44 -9.49
CA GLN A 19 13.34 19.34 -10.54
C GLN A 19 14.26 18.12 -10.31
N GLU A 20 14.52 17.76 -9.06
CA GLU A 20 15.26 16.54 -8.70
C GLU A 20 14.52 15.23 -9.07
N HIS A 21 13.21 15.28 -9.33
CA HIS A 21 12.37 14.11 -9.63
C HIS A 21 12.25 13.81 -11.13
N TYR A 22 12.49 14.80 -11.99
CA TYR A 22 12.33 14.70 -13.43
C TYR A 22 13.66 14.92 -14.16
N ASP A 23 13.89 14.15 -15.22
CA ASP A 23 14.91 14.44 -16.23
C ASP A 23 14.23 15.24 -17.35
N PHE A 24 14.89 16.29 -17.87
CA PHE A 24 14.40 17.01 -19.03
C PHE A 24 15.12 16.52 -20.28
N GLY A 25 14.36 16.23 -21.34
CA GLY A 25 14.92 15.75 -22.59
C GLY A 25 13.99 15.98 -23.78
N SER A 26 14.54 15.79 -24.99
CA SER A 26 13.76 15.87 -26.23
C SER A 26 13.35 14.48 -26.67
N VAL A 27 12.04 14.26 -26.84
CA VAL A 27 11.50 13.01 -27.39
C VAL A 27 10.60 13.35 -28.57
N ASN A 28 11.00 12.94 -29.77
CA ASN A 28 10.34 13.24 -31.05
C ASN A 28 10.23 14.75 -31.33
N GLY A 29 11.30 15.51 -31.06
CA GLY A 29 11.39 16.95 -31.34
C GLY A 29 10.55 17.83 -30.41
N LYS A 30 9.97 17.27 -29.34
CA LYS A 30 9.25 18.01 -28.31
C LYS A 30 9.98 17.85 -26.98
N GLU A 31 10.14 18.96 -26.27
CA GLU A 31 10.67 18.96 -24.91
C GLU A 31 9.69 18.26 -23.97
N LYS A 32 10.24 17.35 -23.15
CA LYS A 32 9.47 16.57 -22.18
C LYS A 32 10.17 16.52 -20.84
N ALA A 33 9.36 16.57 -19.78
CA ALA A 33 9.76 16.18 -18.43
C ALA A 33 9.53 14.68 -18.27
N ILE A 34 10.57 13.91 -17.97
CA ILE A 34 10.56 12.45 -17.85
C ILE A 34 10.72 12.10 -16.37
N CYS A 35 9.74 11.43 -15.78
CA CYS A 35 9.88 10.98 -14.39
C CYS A 35 11.05 9.99 -14.27
N LYS A 36 12.02 10.26 -13.39
CA LYS A 36 13.21 9.40 -13.19
C LYS A 36 12.86 7.95 -12.86
N TYR A 37 11.69 7.72 -12.26
CA TYR A 37 11.32 6.46 -11.64
C TYR A 37 10.31 5.62 -12.42
N CYS A 38 9.28 6.23 -13.02
CA CYS A 38 8.32 5.50 -13.86
C CYS A 38 8.59 5.64 -15.36
N LYS A 39 9.54 6.52 -15.74
CA LYS A 39 9.92 6.84 -17.13
C LYS A 39 8.77 7.39 -17.98
N HIS A 40 7.67 7.82 -17.36
CA HIS A 40 6.58 8.49 -18.06
C HIS A 40 7.01 9.91 -18.46
N ALA A 41 6.71 10.29 -19.71
CA ALA A 41 7.12 11.56 -20.29
C ALA A 41 5.93 12.52 -20.44
N TYR A 42 6.07 13.71 -19.90
CA TYR A 42 5.07 14.78 -19.94
C TYR A 42 5.56 15.88 -20.87
N VAL A 43 4.70 16.33 -21.79
CA VAL A 43 5.05 17.42 -22.70
C VAL A 43 5.17 18.72 -21.91
N VAL A 44 6.28 19.42 -22.10
CA VAL A 44 6.54 20.74 -21.53
C VAL A 44 5.52 21.75 -22.08
N GLY A 45 4.86 22.50 -21.20
CA GLY A 45 3.91 23.57 -21.57
C GLY A 45 2.44 23.16 -21.75
N SER A 46 2.08 21.87 -21.68
CA SER A 46 0.68 21.41 -21.84
C SER A 46 -0.17 21.47 -20.54
N GLY A 47 0.22 22.32 -19.57
CA GLY A 47 -0.45 22.49 -18.28
C GLY A 47 0.09 21.61 -17.14
N THR A 48 -0.02 22.11 -15.90
CA THR A 48 0.63 21.53 -14.70
C THR A 48 -0.15 20.38 -14.06
N LYS A 49 -1.44 20.21 -14.38
CA LYS A 49 -2.33 19.23 -13.73
C LYS A 49 -1.85 17.78 -13.87
N GLY A 50 -1.35 17.40 -15.05
CA GLY A 50 -0.86 16.04 -15.31
C GLY A 50 0.39 15.69 -14.49
N LEU A 51 1.32 16.63 -14.36
CA LEU A 51 2.53 16.51 -13.54
C LEU A 51 2.19 16.45 -12.04
N ILE A 52 1.25 17.28 -11.58
CA ILE A 52 0.79 17.31 -10.18
C ILE A 52 0.08 15.99 -9.81
N ASP A 53 -0.81 15.49 -10.67
CA ASP A 53 -1.52 14.23 -10.43
C ASP A 53 -0.57 13.02 -10.46
N HIS A 54 0.40 13.05 -11.37
CA HIS A 54 1.48 12.08 -11.38
C HIS A 54 2.26 12.09 -10.07
N HIS A 55 2.69 13.26 -9.59
CA HIS A 55 3.45 13.35 -8.35
C HIS A 55 2.68 12.77 -7.16
N LYS A 56 1.38 13.09 -7.04
CA LYS A 56 0.50 12.57 -5.98
C LYS A 56 0.37 11.04 -6.03
N THR A 57 0.15 10.49 -7.21
CA THR A 57 -0.04 9.04 -7.39
C THR A 57 1.27 8.25 -7.33
N TYR A 58 2.37 8.83 -7.81
CA TYR A 58 3.72 8.28 -7.79
C TYR A 58 4.19 8.02 -6.35
N LYS A 59 4.07 9.02 -5.46
CA LYS A 59 4.51 8.89 -4.05
C LYS A 59 3.86 7.68 -3.38
N MET A 60 2.59 7.41 -3.66
CA MET A 60 1.88 6.26 -3.09
C MET A 60 2.33 4.92 -3.66
N ARG A 61 2.70 4.83 -4.94
CA ARG A 61 3.02 3.55 -5.58
C ARG A 61 4.51 3.22 -5.65
N PHE A 62 5.36 4.24 -5.68
CA PHE A 62 6.77 4.12 -6.00
C PHE A 62 7.67 5.03 -5.14
N GLY A 63 7.10 5.86 -4.26
CA GLY A 63 7.88 6.72 -3.35
C GLY A 63 8.83 5.94 -2.42
N GLN A 64 8.63 4.64 -2.24
CA GLN A 64 9.59 3.80 -1.51
C GLN A 64 10.90 3.60 -2.28
N ARG A 65 10.89 3.64 -3.61
CA ARG A 65 12.12 3.55 -4.44
C ARG A 65 12.99 4.79 -4.40
N SER A 66 12.45 5.94 -3.99
CA SER A 66 13.26 7.16 -3.80
C SER A 66 14.03 7.18 -2.49
N ILE A 67 13.61 6.38 -1.50
CA ILE A 67 14.30 6.23 -0.21
C ILE A 67 15.35 5.12 -0.32
N GLU A 68 15.02 4.02 -1.00
CA GLU A 68 15.95 2.93 -1.26
C GLU A 68 15.78 2.40 -2.70
N PRO A 69 16.74 2.67 -3.61
CA PRO A 69 16.66 2.27 -5.01
C PRO A 69 16.55 0.75 -5.22
N LEU A 70 17.05 -0.03 -4.26
CA LEU A 70 17.02 -1.49 -4.26
C LEU A 70 15.72 -2.07 -3.68
N PHE A 71 14.89 -1.24 -3.03
CA PHE A 71 13.63 -1.69 -2.45
C PHE A 71 12.63 -2.06 -3.55
N LYS A 72 12.29 -3.35 -3.61
CA LYS A 72 11.26 -3.87 -4.49
C LYS A 72 9.96 -3.96 -3.70
N PRO A 73 8.91 -3.17 -4.04
CA PRO A 73 7.65 -3.26 -3.33
C PRO A 73 7.04 -4.65 -3.51
N ILE A 74 6.56 -5.23 -2.41
CA ILE A 74 5.83 -6.50 -2.46
C ILE A 74 4.52 -6.31 -3.22
N SER A 75 4.18 -7.28 -4.08
CA SER A 75 2.90 -7.24 -4.78
C SER A 75 1.75 -7.47 -3.79
N ARG A 76 0.57 -6.88 -4.07
CA ARG A 76 -0.65 -7.15 -3.29
C ARG A 76 -0.97 -8.64 -3.22
N THR A 77 -0.68 -9.39 -4.28
CA THR A 77 -0.89 -10.84 -4.35
C THR A 77 0.08 -11.62 -3.45
N THR A 78 1.34 -11.19 -3.36
CA THR A 78 2.33 -11.78 -2.47
C THR A 78 1.96 -11.50 -1.01
N ALA A 79 1.71 -10.24 -0.67
CA ALA A 79 1.29 -9.84 0.67
C ALA A 79 0.04 -10.62 1.12
N ARG A 80 -0.98 -10.74 0.26
CA ARG A 80 -2.18 -11.53 0.55
C ARG A 80 -1.84 -12.99 0.82
N ARG A 81 -1.00 -13.61 0.00
CA ARG A 81 -0.62 -15.02 0.16
C ARG A 81 0.11 -15.23 1.50
N ASP A 82 1.03 -14.35 1.82
CA ASP A 82 1.83 -14.45 3.04
C ASP A 82 0.94 -14.27 4.28
N ILE A 83 0.03 -13.27 4.27
CA ILE A 83 -0.95 -13.05 5.35
C ILE A 83 -1.86 -14.28 5.54
N MET A 84 -2.39 -14.83 4.46
CA MET A 84 -3.25 -16.02 4.53
C MET A 84 -2.50 -17.23 5.08
N SER A 85 -1.26 -17.44 4.63
CA SER A 85 -0.38 -18.53 5.11
C SER A 85 -0.08 -18.38 6.60
N MET A 86 0.29 -17.18 7.05
CA MET A 86 0.53 -16.90 8.48
C MET A 86 -0.74 -17.17 9.32
N ASN A 87 -1.90 -16.74 8.84
CA ASN A 87 -3.17 -16.98 9.52
C ASN A 87 -3.51 -18.48 9.64
N GLU A 88 -3.28 -19.26 8.59
CA GLU A 88 -3.51 -20.72 8.63
C GLU A 88 -2.60 -21.40 9.66
N ILE A 89 -1.33 -21.01 9.71
CA ILE A 89 -0.36 -21.51 10.69
C ILE A 89 -0.77 -21.14 12.12
N GLU A 90 -1.05 -19.86 12.37
CA GLU A 90 -1.47 -19.36 13.68
C GLU A 90 -2.77 -20.03 14.15
N ARG A 91 -3.73 -20.23 13.24
CA ARG A 91 -4.98 -20.95 13.52
C ARG A 91 -4.74 -22.41 13.89
N ALA A 92 -3.84 -23.10 13.20
CA ALA A 92 -3.50 -24.48 13.53
C ALA A 92 -2.83 -24.59 14.91
N ILE A 93 -1.93 -23.65 15.22
CA ILE A 93 -1.29 -23.56 16.54
C ILE A 93 -2.35 -23.27 17.62
N LEU A 94 -3.25 -22.31 17.38
CA LEU A 94 -4.32 -21.95 18.30
C LEU A 94 -5.23 -23.16 18.60
N LEU A 95 -5.70 -23.88 17.58
CA LEU A 95 -6.56 -25.06 17.77
C LEU A 95 -5.83 -26.17 18.54
N THR A 96 -4.54 -26.38 18.25
CA THR A 96 -3.71 -27.33 19.00
C THR A 96 -3.54 -26.91 20.46
N MET A 97 -3.35 -25.62 20.73
CA MET A 97 -3.28 -25.09 22.08
C MET A 97 -4.60 -25.27 22.82
N LEU A 98 -5.72 -24.90 22.20
CA LEU A 98 -7.06 -25.07 22.77
C LEU A 98 -7.34 -26.53 23.15
N GLY A 99 -6.94 -27.49 22.31
CA GLY A 99 -7.09 -28.92 22.61
C GLY A 99 -6.25 -29.44 23.78
N LYS A 100 -5.23 -28.69 24.23
CA LYS A 100 -4.36 -29.04 25.37
C LYS A 100 -4.79 -28.37 26.68
N ILE A 101 -5.76 -27.47 26.64
CA ILE A 101 -6.19 -26.75 27.85
C ILE A 101 -6.91 -27.75 28.77
N PRO A 102 -6.44 -27.94 30.02
CA PRO A 102 -7.11 -28.84 30.97
C PRO A 102 -8.41 -28.24 31.54
N GLY A 103 -8.59 -26.92 31.38
CA GLY A 103 -9.74 -26.16 31.87
C GLY A 103 -10.89 -26.03 30.86
N ARG A 104 -11.84 -25.15 31.20
CA ARG A 104 -12.98 -24.82 30.33
C ARG A 104 -12.62 -23.72 29.35
N ILE A 105 -13.17 -23.82 28.14
CA ILE A 105 -13.10 -22.79 27.10
C ILE A 105 -14.51 -22.27 26.90
N ALA A 106 -14.70 -20.96 27.05
CA ALA A 106 -15.94 -20.29 26.69
C ALA A 106 -15.83 -19.80 25.25
N ILE A 107 -16.77 -20.18 24.39
CA ILE A 107 -16.80 -19.70 22.99
C ILE A 107 -17.88 -18.66 22.88
N THR A 108 -17.53 -17.45 22.43
CA THR A 108 -18.49 -16.39 22.13
C THR A 108 -18.56 -16.18 20.63
N SER A 109 -19.77 -15.99 20.10
CA SER A 109 -20.00 -15.60 18.73
C SER A 109 -20.66 -14.23 18.69
N ASP A 110 -20.04 -13.29 17.99
CA ASP A 110 -20.64 -11.98 17.71
C ASP A 110 -21.06 -11.91 16.25
N MET A 111 -22.27 -11.42 15.99
CA MET A 111 -22.84 -11.34 14.65
C MET A 111 -23.37 -9.94 14.37
N TRP A 112 -23.01 -9.40 13.21
CA TRP A 112 -23.52 -8.10 12.78
C TRP A 112 -23.79 -8.07 11.29
N ILE A 113 -24.67 -7.17 10.86
CA ILE A 113 -24.95 -6.92 9.44
C ILE A 113 -24.34 -5.57 9.08
N SER A 114 -23.46 -5.55 8.08
CA SER A 114 -22.97 -4.28 7.54
C SER A 114 -24.06 -3.62 6.70
N SER A 115 -24.51 -2.43 7.12
CA SER A 115 -25.49 -1.63 6.37
C SER A 115 -25.00 -1.28 4.96
N ASN A 116 -23.71 -0.97 4.82
CA ASN A 116 -23.10 -0.56 3.55
C ASN A 116 -22.91 -1.71 2.57
N GLN A 117 -22.61 -2.92 3.06
CA GLN A 117 -22.36 -4.07 2.19
C GLN A 117 -23.56 -5.02 2.07
N LYS A 118 -24.62 -4.82 2.88
CA LYS A 118 -25.77 -5.73 3.02
C LYS A 118 -25.31 -7.19 3.23
N ARG A 119 -24.23 -7.38 3.99
CA ARG A 119 -23.63 -8.67 4.31
C ARG A 119 -23.60 -8.90 5.80
N GLY A 120 -23.95 -10.10 6.22
CA GLY A 120 -23.78 -10.59 7.58
C GLY A 120 -22.34 -11.04 7.81
N TYR A 121 -21.82 -10.73 8.98
CA TYR A 121 -20.52 -11.15 9.47
C TYR A 121 -20.73 -11.87 10.82
N MET A 122 -19.81 -12.79 11.10
CA MET A 122 -19.75 -13.50 12.37
C MET A 122 -18.29 -13.60 12.78
N THR A 123 -18.01 -13.25 14.03
CA THR A 123 -16.72 -13.50 14.66
C THR A 123 -16.92 -14.56 15.73
N VAL A 124 -16.04 -15.56 15.76
CA VAL A 124 -15.99 -16.56 16.83
C VAL A 124 -14.73 -16.35 17.63
N THR A 125 -14.89 -16.23 18.95
CA THR A 125 -13.81 -15.91 19.88
C THR A 125 -13.82 -16.90 21.06
N PRO A 126 -12.84 -17.81 21.16
CA PRO A 126 -12.57 -18.56 22.37
C PRO A 126 -11.97 -17.66 23.45
N GLN A 127 -12.51 -17.80 24.65
CA GLN A 127 -12.04 -17.20 25.89
C GLN A 127 -11.67 -18.32 26.86
N PHE A 128 -10.45 -18.31 27.38
CA PHE A 128 -9.94 -19.35 28.26
C PHE A 128 -8.88 -18.83 29.22
N ILE A 129 -8.61 -19.56 30.30
CA ILE A 129 -7.51 -19.26 31.22
C ILE A 129 -6.31 -20.13 30.83
N ASP A 130 -5.15 -19.52 30.64
CA ASP A 130 -3.92 -20.23 30.30
C ASP A 130 -3.19 -20.81 31.53
N SER A 131 -2.07 -21.50 31.29
CA SER A 131 -1.23 -22.07 32.36
C SER A 131 -0.59 -21.03 33.29
N SER A 132 -0.48 -19.79 32.83
CA SER A 132 -0.01 -18.64 33.61
C SER A 132 -1.14 -17.93 34.36
N TRP A 133 -2.33 -18.55 34.39
CA TRP A 133 -3.53 -18.05 35.04
C TRP A 133 -4.02 -16.71 34.47
N GLN A 134 -3.76 -16.47 33.18
CA GLN A 134 -4.22 -15.27 32.48
C GLN A 134 -5.41 -15.58 31.58
N LEU A 135 -6.37 -14.66 31.55
CA LEU A 135 -7.50 -14.72 30.63
C LEU A 135 -7.02 -14.37 29.21
N GLN A 136 -7.19 -15.32 28.29
CA GLN A 136 -6.87 -15.17 26.88
C GLN A 136 -8.15 -15.08 26.06
N SER A 137 -8.19 -14.10 25.15
CA SER A 137 -9.21 -13.96 24.11
C SER A 137 -8.51 -14.03 22.75
N ARG A 138 -8.94 -14.93 21.88
CA ARG A 138 -8.33 -15.15 20.55
C ARG A 138 -9.40 -15.25 19.49
N LEU A 139 -9.12 -14.77 18.28
CA LEU A 139 -10.04 -14.87 17.15
C LEU A 139 -9.84 -16.22 16.44
N LEU A 140 -10.94 -16.88 16.05
CA LEU A 140 -10.91 -18.11 15.25
C LEU A 140 -11.21 -17.90 13.76
N SER A 141 -11.81 -16.75 13.43
CA SER A 141 -12.31 -16.44 12.08
C SER A 141 -11.20 -16.13 11.10
#